data_AF-A0A4Y9FAP8-F1
#
_entry.id   AF-A0A4Y9FAP8-F1
#
_cell.length_a   1.000
_cell.length_b   1.000
_cell.length_c   1.000
_cell.angle_alpha   90.00
_cell.angle_beta   90.00
_cell.angle_gamma   90.00
#
_symmetry.space_group_name_H-M   'P 1'
#
loop_
_entity.id
_entity.type
_entity.pdbx_description
1 polymer ?
#
loop_
_entity_poly.entity_id
_entity_poly.type
_entity_poly.pdbx_seq_one_letter_code
_entity_poly.pdbx_strand_id
1 'polypeptide(L)'
;MPEWSPLELWRANWVALALWRVVHGEADWVVAEPQGRLGWGGGRALSGRSEVPAFLPVHVPALWEADIRAHDLRLWRDGYRAYLRGLSPGERMALEAYLGRGRPSRLAYWHAPSRAFRLNFPEDVVAVSVGIARLCEVLPIDKAQGSP
;
A
#
# COMPACT_ATOMS: atom_id res chain seq x y z
N MET A 1 -21.69 -8.96 -6.66
CA MET A 1 -20.68 -7.93 -6.31
C MET A 1 -19.46 -8.64 -5.75
N PRO A 2 -18.23 -8.20 -6.03
CA PRO A 2 -17.07 -8.75 -5.35
C PRO A 2 -17.22 -8.47 -3.84
N GLU A 3 -17.31 -9.53 -3.05
CA GLU A 3 -17.31 -9.41 -1.59
C GLU A 3 -15.85 -9.23 -1.13
N TRP A 4 -15.47 -7.99 -0.84
CA TRP A 4 -14.20 -7.71 -0.16
C TRP A 4 -14.36 -7.95 1.33
N SER A 5 -13.40 -8.65 1.93
CA SER A 5 -13.36 -8.81 3.38
C SER A 5 -13.12 -7.47 4.08
N PRO A 6 -13.57 -7.32 5.35
CA PRO A 6 -13.26 -6.14 6.16
C PRO A 6 -11.76 -5.83 6.23
N LEU A 7 -10.92 -6.87 6.30
CA LEU A 7 -9.47 -6.73 6.32
C LEU A 7 -8.93 -6.13 5.01
N GLU A 8 -9.42 -6.58 3.87
CA GLU A 8 -8.99 -6.07 2.56
C GLU A 8 -9.36 -4.59 2.39
N LEU A 9 -10.58 -4.20 2.76
CA LEU A 9 -11.02 -2.80 2.71
C LEU A 9 -10.22 -1.93 3.66
N TRP A 10 -9.91 -2.44 4.86
CA TRP A 10 -9.09 -1.71 5.82
C TRP A 10 -7.66 -1.52 5.32
N ARG A 11 -7.02 -2.56 4.80
CA ARG A 11 -5.69 -2.44 4.17
C ARG A 11 -5.70 -1.46 3.00
N ALA A 12 -6.71 -1.56 2.13
CA ALA A 12 -6.85 -0.68 0.97
C ALA A 12 -6.94 0.80 1.38
N ASN A 13 -7.68 1.13 2.45
CA ASN A 13 -7.73 2.50 2.97
C ASN A 13 -6.34 3.06 3.28
N TRP A 14 -5.51 2.29 3.98
CA TRP A 14 -4.20 2.74 4.44
C TRP A 14 -3.15 2.75 3.32
N VAL A 15 -3.21 1.76 2.42
CA VAL A 15 -2.39 1.76 1.20
C VAL A 15 -2.71 2.96 0.31
N ALA A 16 -3.99 3.24 0.10
CA ALA A 16 -4.41 4.38 -0.72
C ALA A 16 -4.00 5.73 -0.09
N LEU A 17 -4.06 5.84 1.24
CA LEU A 17 -3.54 7.01 1.97
C LEU A 17 -2.02 7.16 1.80
N ALA A 18 -1.26 6.07 1.91
CA ALA A 18 0.19 6.11 1.75
C ALA A 18 0.59 6.51 0.32
N LEU A 19 -0.10 6.00 -0.70
CA LEU A 19 0.11 6.40 -2.09
C LEU A 19 -0.25 7.86 -2.33
N TRP A 20 -1.35 8.34 -1.74
CA TRP A 20 -1.72 9.75 -1.78
C TRP A 20 -0.58 10.62 -1.22
N ARG A 21 -0.03 10.25 -0.06
CA ARG A 21 1.12 10.96 0.52
C ARG A 21 2.33 10.99 -0.40
N VAL A 22 2.62 9.89 -1.10
CA VAL A 22 3.71 9.85 -2.09
C VAL A 22 3.46 10.83 -3.24
N VAL A 23 2.24 10.86 -3.80
CA VAL A 23 1.89 11.77 -4.90
C VAL A 23 1.98 13.24 -4.48
N HIS A 24 1.68 13.53 -3.22
CA HIS A 24 1.71 14.88 -2.66
C HIS A 24 3.06 15.25 -1.99
N GLY A 25 4.09 14.39 -2.11
CA GLY A 25 5.43 14.65 -1.56
C GLY A 25 5.52 14.60 -0.04
N GLU A 26 4.54 14.00 0.64
CA GLU A 26 4.50 13.81 2.09
C GLU A 26 5.14 12.47 2.54
N ALA A 27 5.43 11.58 1.61
CA ALA A 27 6.09 10.29 1.87
C ALA A 27 6.94 9.87 0.67
N ASP A 28 7.94 9.04 0.93
CA ASP A 28 8.87 8.56 -0.09
C ASP A 28 8.95 7.04 -0.12
N TRP A 29 9.38 6.51 -1.27
CA TRP A 29 9.78 5.12 -1.38
C TRP A 29 11.11 4.90 -0.65
N VAL A 30 11.13 3.94 0.27
CA VAL A 30 12.33 3.54 1.01
C VAL A 30 13.15 2.59 0.15
N VAL A 31 14.42 2.93 -0.06
CA VAL A 31 15.37 2.05 -0.76
C VAL A 31 15.67 0.84 0.14
N ALA A 32 15.44 -0.37 -0.35
CA ALA A 32 15.89 -1.58 0.31
C ALA A 32 17.39 -1.70 0.10
N GLU A 33 18.16 -1.31 1.11
CA GLU A 33 19.60 -1.55 1.10
C GLU A 33 19.85 -3.06 0.97
N PRO A 34 20.73 -3.51 0.07
CA PRO A 34 21.14 -4.90 0.05
C PRO A 34 21.83 -5.19 1.39
N GLN A 35 21.22 -6.01 2.24
CA GLN A 35 21.93 -6.60 3.37
C GLN A 35 23.14 -7.37 2.81
N GLY A 36 24.34 -6.85 3.06
CA GLY A 36 25.60 -7.51 2.69
C GLY A 36 26.21 -7.05 1.38
N ARG A 37 26.76 -5.82 1.34
CA ARG A 37 28.05 -5.61 0.69
C ARG A 37 29.10 -5.31 1.76
N LEU A 38 29.59 -6.39 2.39
CA LEU A 38 30.98 -6.46 2.78
C LEU A 38 31.82 -6.11 1.54
N GLY A 39 32.75 -5.18 1.71
CA GLY A 39 33.52 -4.64 0.60
C GLY A 39 34.32 -5.69 -0.16
N TRP A 40 34.50 -5.46 -1.45
CA TRP A 40 35.75 -5.67 -2.21
C TRP A 40 35.48 -5.59 -3.71
N GLY A 41 36.42 -5.00 -4.45
CA GLY A 41 36.74 -5.39 -5.82
C GLY A 41 35.97 -4.67 -6.93
N GLY A 42 36.73 -3.92 -7.73
CA GLY A 42 36.25 -3.27 -8.94
C GLY A 42 35.66 -4.24 -9.98
N GLY A 43 34.67 -3.73 -10.71
CA GLY A 43 34.09 -4.40 -11.86
C GLY A 43 33.06 -3.50 -12.51
N ARG A 44 33.42 -2.90 -13.65
CA ARG A 44 32.50 -2.20 -14.56
C ARG A 44 31.29 -3.10 -14.85
N ALA A 45 30.10 -2.66 -14.49
CA ALA A 45 28.85 -3.20 -15.03
C ALA A 45 28.25 -2.18 -16.01
N LEU A 46 28.18 -2.58 -17.26
CA LEU A 46 27.63 -1.85 -18.39
C LEU A 46 26.09 -1.86 -18.35
N SER A 47 25.50 -0.73 -18.76
CA SER A 47 24.19 -0.57 -19.41
C SER A 47 22.98 -1.35 -18.85
N GLY A 48 22.15 -0.61 -18.12
CA GLY A 48 20.84 -1.03 -17.64
C GLY A 48 20.72 -0.59 -16.20
N ARG A 49 20.15 0.59 -15.92
CA ARG A 49 19.87 1.01 -14.55
C ARG A 49 18.85 0.03 -13.97
N SER A 50 19.34 -1.06 -13.37
CA SER A 50 18.59 -1.83 -12.40
C SER A 50 18.34 -0.86 -11.26
N GLU A 51 17.15 -0.26 -11.25
CA GLU A 51 16.79 0.65 -10.18
C GLU A 51 16.95 -0.09 -8.85
N VAL A 52 17.55 0.57 -7.86
CA VAL A 52 17.71 -0.05 -6.54
C VAL A 52 16.31 -0.40 -6.02
N PRO A 53 16.09 -1.65 -5.55
CA PRO A 53 14.80 -2.07 -5.03
C PRO A 53 14.30 -1.09 -3.98
N ALA A 54 13.04 -0.70 -4.06
CA ALA A 54 12.43 0.24 -3.13
C ALA A 54 11.02 -0.21 -2.76
N PHE A 55 10.57 0.16 -1.58
CA PHE A 55 9.24 -0.16 -1.08
C PHE A 55 8.60 1.02 -0.36
N LEU A 56 7.27 1.04 -0.32
CA LEU A 56 6.50 1.97 0.47
C LEU A 56 6.04 1.27 1.76
N PRO A 57 6.52 1.69 2.94
CA PRO A 57 5.99 1.19 4.20
C PRO A 57 4.60 1.76 4.46
N VAL A 58 3.68 0.92 4.90
CA VAL A 58 2.30 1.32 5.23
C VAL A 58 1.91 0.70 6.56
N HIS A 59 1.66 1.56 7.56
CA HIS A 59 1.12 1.12 8.83
C HIS A 59 -0.40 0.95 8.74
N VAL A 60 -0.90 -0.24 9.10
CA VAL A 60 -2.33 -0.53 9.21
C VAL A 60 -2.69 -0.56 10.70
N PRO A 61 -3.40 0.44 11.24
CA PRO A 61 -3.82 0.44 12.63
C PRO A 61 -4.87 -0.64 12.91
N ALA A 62 -5.01 -1.01 14.17
CA ALA A 62 -6.05 -1.92 14.62
C ALA A 62 -7.45 -1.35 14.39
N LEU A 63 -8.40 -2.23 14.11
CA LEU A 63 -9.84 -1.96 14.12
C LEU A 63 -10.49 -3.09 14.92
N TRP A 64 -10.63 -2.87 16.23
CA TRP A 64 -11.05 -3.90 17.18
C TRP A 64 -12.48 -4.39 16.91
N GLU A 65 -13.35 -3.50 16.44
CA GLU A 65 -14.76 -3.79 16.11
C GLU A 65 -14.92 -4.79 14.98
N ALA A 66 -13.88 -4.94 14.14
CA ALA A 66 -13.82 -5.89 13.03
C ALA A 66 -12.78 -7.02 13.26
N ASP A 67 -12.25 -7.16 14.49
CA ASP A 67 -11.19 -8.12 14.85
C ASP A 67 -9.91 -7.99 13.98
N ILE A 68 -9.59 -6.76 13.57
CA ILE A 68 -8.38 -6.48 12.79
C ILE A 68 -7.29 -5.98 13.73
N ARG A 69 -6.21 -6.75 13.84
CA ARG A 69 -5.01 -6.34 14.59
C ARG A 69 -4.16 -5.37 13.77
N ALA A 70 -3.45 -4.48 14.46
CA ALA A 70 -2.46 -3.64 13.81
C ALA A 70 -1.37 -4.51 13.15
N HIS A 71 -0.90 -4.09 11.98
CA HIS A 71 0.19 -4.73 11.25
C HIS A 71 0.78 -3.77 10.22
N ASP A 72 1.98 -4.07 9.74
CA ASP A 72 2.60 -3.27 8.69
C ASP A 72 2.50 -3.98 7.34
N LEU A 73 2.47 -3.19 6.29
CA LEU A 73 2.49 -3.65 4.91
C LEU A 73 3.70 -3.04 4.20
N ARG A 74 4.28 -3.82 3.30
CA ARG A 74 5.33 -3.37 2.40
C ARG A 74 4.86 -3.50 0.95
N LEU A 75 4.68 -2.36 0.29
CA LEU A 75 4.38 -2.32 -1.14
C LEU A 75 5.67 -2.13 -1.93
N TRP A 76 6.10 -3.13 -2.69
CA TRP A 76 7.30 -3.03 -3.54
C TRP A 76 7.04 -2.15 -4.76
N ARG A 77 7.95 -1.22 -5.05
CA ARG A 77 7.82 -0.25 -6.16
C ARG A 77 7.65 -0.93 -7.51
N ASP A 78 8.39 -1.99 -7.75
CA ASP A 78 8.32 -2.73 -9.02
C ASP A 78 7.02 -3.49 -9.16
N GLY A 79 6.52 -4.11 -8.08
CA GLY A 79 5.21 -4.75 -8.04
C GLY A 79 4.08 -3.75 -8.29
N TYR A 80 4.14 -2.58 -7.65
CA TYR A 80 3.20 -1.49 -7.89
C TYR A 80 3.23 -1.00 -9.34
N ARG A 81 4.41 -0.72 -9.90
CA ARG A 81 4.55 -0.28 -11.30
C ARG A 81 4.09 -1.34 -12.29
N ALA A 82 4.35 -2.62 -12.03
CA ALA A 82 3.87 -3.72 -12.85
C ALA A 82 2.34 -3.80 -12.84
N TYR A 83 1.73 -3.64 -11.67
CA TYR A 83 0.28 -3.59 -11.54
C TYR A 83 -0.33 -2.40 -12.30
N LEU A 84 0.25 -1.20 -12.17
CA LEU A 84 -0.21 -0.03 -12.92
C LEU A 84 -0.18 -0.21 -14.44
N ARG A 85 0.79 -0.96 -14.97
CA ARG A 85 0.86 -1.27 -16.41
C ARG A 85 -0.23 -2.23 -16.87
N GLY A 86 -0.81 -3.02 -15.95
CA GLY A 86 -1.90 -3.95 -16.23
C GLY A 86 -3.30 -3.35 -16.10
N LEU A 87 -3.43 -2.12 -15.57
CA LEU A 87 -4.73 -1.47 -15.43
C LEU A 87 -5.29 -1.05 -16.79
N SER A 88 -6.61 -1.21 -16.94
CA SER A 88 -7.33 -0.58 -18.04
C SER A 88 -7.26 0.95 -17.94
N PRO A 89 -7.50 1.68 -19.05
CA PRO A 89 -7.51 3.15 -19.01
C PRO A 89 -8.49 3.72 -17.98
N GLY A 90 -9.67 3.10 -17.83
CA GLY A 90 -10.68 3.53 -16.86
C GLY A 90 -10.22 3.37 -15.41
N GLU A 91 -9.68 2.20 -15.07
CA GLU A 91 -9.13 1.93 -13.73
C GLU A 91 -7.98 2.88 -13.38
N ARG A 92 -7.11 3.14 -14.36
CA ARG A 92 -6.01 4.08 -14.18
C ARG A 92 -6.50 5.50 -13.94
N MET A 93 -7.45 5.98 -14.74
CA MET A 93 -8.07 7.30 -14.55
C MET A 93 -8.76 7.41 -13.18
N ALA A 94 -9.46 6.36 -12.74
CA ALA A 94 -10.12 6.32 -11.44
C ALA A 94 -9.11 6.46 -10.28
N LEU A 95 -8.00 5.72 -10.36
CA LEU A 95 -6.91 5.81 -9.38
C LEU A 95 -6.24 7.19 -9.39
N GLU A 96 -5.90 7.72 -10.57
CA GLU A 96 -5.27 9.03 -10.72
C GLU A 96 -6.19 10.15 -10.19
N ALA A 97 -7.49 10.06 -10.46
CA ALA A 97 -8.49 11.01 -9.94
C ALA A 97 -8.59 10.96 -8.41
N TYR A 98 -8.50 9.77 -7.80
CA TYR A 98 -8.45 9.63 -6.35
C TYR A 98 -7.16 10.24 -5.76
N LEU A 99 -5.99 9.91 -6.33
CA LEU A 99 -4.69 10.37 -5.84
C LEU A 99 -4.49 11.88 -6.06
N GLY A 100 -5.07 12.45 -7.12
CA GLY A 100 -4.99 13.87 -7.44
C GLY A 100 -5.85 14.78 -6.54
N ARG A 101 -6.66 14.23 -5.62
CA ARG A 101 -7.47 15.05 -4.71
C ARG A 101 -6.56 15.85 -3.78
N GLY A 102 -6.89 17.12 -3.53
CA GLY A 102 -6.09 18.01 -2.68
C GLY A 102 -6.11 17.68 -1.17
N ARG A 103 -6.88 16.67 -0.74
CA ARG A 103 -6.92 16.19 0.65
C ARG A 103 -7.10 14.67 0.67
N PRO A 104 -6.50 13.98 1.66
CA PRO A 104 -6.71 12.55 1.82
C PRO A 104 -8.18 12.26 2.18
N SER A 105 -8.70 11.13 1.73
CA SER A 105 -10.08 10.70 2.02
C SER A 105 -10.10 9.18 2.15
N ARG A 106 -10.85 8.65 3.11
CA ARG A 106 -10.96 7.19 3.31
C ARG A 106 -11.82 6.58 2.20
N LEU A 107 -11.33 5.51 1.56
CA LEU A 107 -12.08 4.70 0.59
C LEU A 107 -13.37 4.13 1.17
N ALA A 108 -13.29 3.65 2.41
CA ALA A 108 -14.41 3.07 3.14
C ALA A 108 -14.32 3.37 4.63
N TYR A 109 -15.44 3.34 5.34
CA TYR A 109 -15.49 3.50 6.79
C TYR A 109 -16.27 2.35 7.44
N TRP A 110 -15.88 1.99 8.66
CA TRP A 110 -16.61 1.03 9.47
C TRP A 110 -17.92 1.64 9.96
N HIS A 111 -19.04 1.00 9.63
CA HIS A 111 -20.36 1.39 10.11
C HIS A 111 -20.78 0.46 11.24
N ALA A 112 -20.52 0.89 12.48
CA ALA A 112 -20.72 0.08 13.70
C ALA A 112 -22.12 -0.53 13.82
N PRO A 113 -23.24 0.18 13.55
CA PRO A 113 -24.57 -0.40 13.69
C PRO A 113 -24.83 -1.59 12.76
N SER A 114 -24.26 -1.59 11.56
CA SER A 114 -24.41 -2.70 10.61
C SER A 114 -23.24 -3.66 10.64
N ARG A 115 -22.24 -3.43 11.50
CA ARG A 115 -20.98 -4.19 11.59
C ARG A 115 -20.36 -4.50 10.21
N ALA A 116 -20.37 -3.49 9.34
CA ALA A 116 -19.91 -3.64 7.97
C ALA A 116 -19.23 -2.36 7.49
N PHE A 117 -18.36 -2.49 6.47
CA PHE A 117 -17.81 -1.33 5.79
C PHE A 117 -18.83 -0.70 4.85
N ARG A 118 -18.81 0.63 4.78
CA ARG A 118 -19.50 1.42 3.77
C ARG A 118 -18.48 2.15 2.91
N LEU A 119 -18.69 2.14 1.61
CA LEU A 119 -17.81 2.79 0.65
C LEU A 119 -18.10 4.29 0.60
N ASN A 120 -17.06 5.11 0.56
CA ASN A 120 -17.14 6.54 0.27
C ASN A 120 -16.82 6.84 -1.20
N PHE A 121 -16.33 5.84 -1.94
CA PHE A 121 -15.88 5.96 -3.32
C PHE A 121 -16.55 4.91 -4.20
N PRO A 122 -16.61 5.15 -5.53
CA PRO A 122 -17.10 4.16 -6.48
C PRO A 122 -16.31 2.84 -6.42
N GLU A 123 -16.96 1.74 -6.79
CA GLU A 123 -16.42 0.39 -6.64
C GLU A 123 -15.13 0.16 -7.44
N ASP A 124 -14.93 0.83 -8.56
CA ASP A 124 -13.72 0.74 -9.38
C ASP A 124 -12.48 1.29 -8.65
N VAL A 125 -12.57 2.45 -8.02
CA VAL A 125 -11.49 3.03 -7.20
C VAL A 125 -11.15 2.10 -6.03
N VAL A 126 -12.18 1.54 -5.39
CA VAL A 126 -12.02 0.60 -4.27
C VAL A 126 -11.38 -0.70 -4.77
N ALA A 127 -11.83 -1.24 -5.91
CA ALA A 127 -11.31 -2.47 -6.51
C ALA A 127 -9.82 -2.34 -6.84
N VAL A 128 -9.41 -1.24 -7.47
CA VAL A 128 -8.00 -0.96 -7.80
C VAL A 128 -7.17 -0.86 -6.52
N SER A 129 -7.68 -0.15 -5.51
CA SER A 129 -6.97 0.02 -4.23
C SER A 129 -6.83 -1.28 -3.44
N VAL A 130 -7.86 -2.14 -3.46
CA VAL A 130 -7.80 -3.50 -2.91
C VAL A 130 -6.80 -4.36 -3.69
N GLY A 131 -6.79 -4.24 -5.02
CA GLY A 131 -5.81 -4.92 -5.87
C GLY A 131 -4.37 -4.56 -5.50
N ILE A 132 -4.09 -3.27 -5.29
CA ILE A 132 -2.77 -2.82 -4.83
C ILE A 132 -2.46 -3.34 -3.42
N ALA A 133 -3.44 -3.30 -2.51
CA ALA A 133 -3.26 -3.81 -1.14
C ALA A 133 -2.94 -5.30 -1.12
N ARG A 134 -3.47 -6.09 -2.05
CA ARG A 134 -3.17 -7.53 -2.20
C ARG A 134 -1.75 -7.81 -2.68
N LEU A 135 -1.06 -6.84 -3.31
CA LEU A 135 0.34 -6.96 -3.69
C LEU A 135 1.30 -6.77 -2.51
N CYS A 136 0.80 -6.23 -1.39
CA CYS A 136 1.64 -5.89 -0.27
C CYS A 136 2.10 -7.14 0.48
N GLU A 137 3.39 -7.18 0.81
CA GLU A 137 3.91 -8.11 1.79
C GLU A 137 3.39 -7.70 3.18
N VAL A 138 2.83 -8.65 3.93
CA VAL A 138 2.33 -8.41 5.28
C VAL A 138 3.44 -8.68 6.27
N LEU A 139 3.82 -7.66 7.03
CA LEU A 139 4.81 -7.75 8.09
C LEU A 139 4.08 -7.88 9.43
N PRO A 140 4.28 -8.97 10.19
CA PRO A 140 3.80 -9.02 11.55
C PRO A 140 4.50 -7.92 12.36
N ILE A 141 3.76 -7.24 13.24
CA ILE A 141 4.41 -6.41 14.27
C ILE A 141 5.14 -7.38 15.18
N ASP A 142 6.46 -7.43 15.07
CA ASP A 142 7.29 -8.15 16.03
C ASP A 142 6.99 -7.60 17.42
N LYS A 143 6.56 -8.49 18.34
CA LYS A 143 6.46 -8.19 19.78
C LYS A 143 7.87 -8.07 20.39
N ALA A 144 8.71 -7.22 19.83
CA ALA A 144 10.06 -6.95 20.31
C ALA A 144 10.21 -5.46 20.64
N GLN A 145 9.42 -5.00 21.60
CA GLN A 145 9.70 -3.83 22.43
C GLN A 145 8.68 -3.77 23.57
N GLY A 146 9.06 -4.37 24.69
CA GLY A 146 8.23 -4.42 25.90
C GLY A 146 8.75 -5.40 26.94
N SER A 147 10.05 -5.33 27.26
CA SER A 147 10.52 -5.75 28.58
C SER A 147 10.38 -4.56 29.53
N PRO A 148 9.56 -4.66 30.59
CA PRO A 148 9.99 -4.33 31.93
C PRO A 148 10.69 -5.53 32.59
#